data_AF-A0A970BHU4-F1
#
_entry.id   AF-A0A970BHU4-F1
#
_cell.length_a   1.000
_cell.length_b   1.000
_cell.length_c   1.000
_cell.angle_alpha   90.00
_cell.angle_beta   90.00
_cell.angle_gamma   90.00
#
_symmetry.space_group_name_H-M   'P 1'
#
loop_
_entity.id
_entity.type
_entity.pdbx_description
1 polymer ?
#
loop_
_entity_poly.entity_id
_entity_poly.type
_entity_poly.pdbx_seq_one_letter_code
_entity_poly.pdbx_strand_id
1 'polypeptide(L)'
;MKAESLSNNGHNNNPDTVLSQDASLLKEIESSEEVIAPPEPQLPEAVLETTLPLPLLKKDGAKDIYDLGEYDLAVYTDRASVSGITLDGGIPQRGLYLARLASYWLEKTKVVVPNHFKTHLKSADELQQFLKEGVSLELPEDLIGRCIVFTKSDPLDIEFEIWGFLTGPV
;
A
#
# COMPACT_ATOMS: atom_id res chain seq x y z
N MET A 1 52.50 32.17 69.87
CA MET A 1 52.02 30.84 69.44
C MET A 1 52.37 30.67 67.97
N LYS A 2 53.01 29.55 67.64
CA LYS A 2 53.68 29.23 66.37
C LYS A 2 52.69 28.94 65.22
N ALA A 3 53.16 29.18 64.00
CA ALA A 3 52.58 28.74 62.74
C ALA A 3 52.68 27.22 62.56
N GLU A 4 51.68 26.62 61.92
CA GLU A 4 51.77 25.31 61.29
C GLU A 4 51.29 25.40 59.83
N SER A 5 52.21 25.04 58.95
CA SER A 5 52.10 24.89 57.50
C SER A 5 51.43 23.55 57.17
N LEU A 6 50.44 23.54 56.28
CA LEU A 6 49.94 22.32 55.64
C LEU A 6 50.30 22.29 54.16
N SER A 7 50.82 21.14 53.78
CA SER A 7 51.51 20.78 52.55
C SER A 7 50.60 20.84 51.32
N ASN A 8 51.15 21.42 50.26
CA ASN A 8 50.59 21.48 48.93
C ASN A 8 50.73 20.11 48.25
N ASN A 9 49.69 19.27 48.25
CA ASN A 9 49.64 18.07 47.42
C ASN A 9 49.00 18.41 46.08
N GLY A 10 49.85 18.68 45.08
CA GLY A 10 49.44 18.89 43.70
C GLY A 10 48.70 17.67 43.16
N HIS A 11 47.37 17.80 43.04
CA HIS A 11 46.61 16.98 42.11
C HIS A 11 46.88 17.53 40.71
N ASN A 12 47.64 16.75 39.95
CA ASN A 12 47.90 16.97 38.54
C ASN A 12 46.58 16.88 37.76
N ASN A 13 45.86 18.01 37.69
CA ASN A 13 44.69 18.18 36.83
C ASN A 13 45.20 18.43 35.41
N ASN A 14 45.75 17.39 34.77
CA ASN A 14 46.07 17.46 33.36
C ASN A 14 44.77 17.27 32.56
N PRO A 15 44.27 18.28 31.82
CA PRO A 15 43.03 18.19 31.06
C PRO A 15 43.07 17.10 29.96
N ASP A 16 44.26 16.68 29.55
CA ASP A 16 44.46 15.65 28.54
C ASP A 16 44.05 14.24 29.01
N THR A 17 44.09 13.97 30.32
CA THR A 17 43.76 12.64 30.86
C THR A 17 42.25 12.38 30.86
N VAL A 18 41.44 13.40 31.19
CA VAL A 18 39.97 13.31 31.19
C VAL A 18 39.42 13.14 29.77
N LEU A 19 39.97 13.88 28.81
CA LEU A 19 39.58 13.79 27.39
C LEU A 19 39.88 12.43 26.76
N SER A 20 40.95 11.74 27.20
CA SER A 20 41.33 10.43 26.66
C SER A 20 40.43 9.27 27.13
N GLN A 21 39.86 9.39 28.34
CA GLN A 21 38.94 8.40 28.91
C GLN A 21 37.54 8.51 28.32
N ASP A 22 37.05 9.74 28.07
CA ASP A 22 35.79 9.97 27.37
C ASP A 22 35.83 9.47 25.91
N ALA A 23 36.97 9.62 25.22
CA ALA A 23 37.14 9.13 23.85
C ALA A 23 37.17 7.59 23.75
N SER A 24 37.62 6.87 24.80
CA SER A 24 37.55 5.40 24.84
C SER A 24 36.15 4.91 25.15
N LEU A 25 35.45 5.56 26.08
CA LEU A 25 34.04 5.27 26.38
C LEU A 25 33.14 5.51 25.16
N LEU A 26 33.37 6.59 24.40
CA LEU A 26 32.64 6.84 23.16
C LEU A 26 32.92 5.79 22.08
N LYS A 27 34.16 5.28 21.98
CA LYS A 27 34.49 4.16 21.07
C LYS A 27 33.90 2.83 21.54
N GLU A 28 33.81 2.59 22.84
CA GLU A 28 33.12 1.41 23.39
C GLU A 28 31.61 1.48 23.17
N ILE A 29 31.00 2.66 23.29
CA ILE A 29 29.58 2.90 22.96
C ILE A 29 29.33 2.74 21.45
N GLU A 30 30.17 3.33 20.59
CA GLU A 30 30.07 3.23 19.12
C GLU A 30 30.35 1.80 18.59
N SER A 31 31.10 0.98 19.33
CA SER A 31 31.40 -0.42 18.95
C SER A 31 30.45 -1.46 19.55
N SER A 32 29.62 -1.08 20.53
CA SER A 32 28.66 -1.98 21.20
C SER A 32 27.21 -1.78 20.77
N GLU A 33 26.89 -0.67 20.10
CA GLU A 33 25.62 -0.49 19.40
C GLU A 33 25.79 -0.80 17.91
N GLU A 34 25.82 -2.10 17.58
CA GLU A 34 25.23 -2.49 16.31
C GLU A 34 23.74 -2.14 16.41
N VAL A 35 23.38 -0.93 15.98
CA VAL A 35 21.98 -0.50 15.88
C VAL A 35 21.35 -1.43 14.86
N ILE A 36 20.78 -2.54 15.36
CA ILE A 36 19.93 -3.43 14.58
C ILE A 36 18.76 -2.54 14.17
N ALA A 37 18.84 -1.98 12.96
CA ALA A 37 17.73 -1.28 12.37
C ALA A 37 16.52 -2.21 12.50
N PRO A 38 15.36 -1.72 13.00
CA PRO A 38 14.18 -2.55 13.09
C PRO A 38 14.00 -3.21 11.72
N PRO A 39 13.72 -4.53 11.66
CA PRO A 39 13.54 -5.21 10.40
C PRO A 39 12.56 -4.40 9.56
N GLU A 40 12.94 -4.07 8.33
CA GLU A 40 12.05 -3.31 7.45
C GLU A 40 10.68 -4.01 7.47
N PRO A 41 9.58 -3.24 7.62
CA PRO A 41 8.26 -3.83 7.60
C PRO A 41 8.12 -4.62 6.30
N GLN A 42 7.96 -5.94 6.42
CA GLN A 42 7.77 -6.82 5.27
C GLN A 42 6.38 -6.52 4.69
N LEU A 43 6.33 -5.56 3.77
CA LEU A 43 5.14 -5.29 3.00
C LEU A 43 4.92 -6.46 2.05
N PRO A 44 3.66 -6.88 1.83
CA PRO A 44 3.37 -7.89 0.82
C PRO A 44 3.82 -7.39 -0.56
N GLU A 45 4.11 -8.32 -1.45
CA GLU A 45 4.47 -8.00 -2.82
C GLU A 45 3.32 -7.26 -3.52
N ALA A 46 3.68 -6.29 -4.37
CA ALA A 46 2.70 -5.53 -5.14
C ALA A 46 2.12 -6.42 -6.26
N VAL A 47 0.79 -6.49 -6.34
CA VAL A 47 0.11 -7.19 -7.44
C VAL A 47 0.06 -6.28 -8.65
N LEU A 48 1.02 -6.42 -9.56
CA LEU A 48 1.14 -5.58 -10.76
C LEU A 48 0.45 -6.19 -11.98
N GLU A 49 0.43 -7.50 -12.05
CA GLU A 49 -0.10 -8.28 -13.16
C GLU A 49 -1.08 -9.33 -12.62
N THR A 50 -2.13 -9.60 -13.40
CA THR A 50 -3.09 -10.64 -13.06
C THR A 50 -3.20 -11.59 -14.24
N THR A 51 -3.35 -12.88 -13.96
CA THR A 51 -3.59 -13.90 -14.98
C THR A 51 -4.68 -14.83 -14.48
N LEU A 52 -5.86 -14.69 -15.09
CA LEU A 52 -7.00 -15.57 -14.84
C LEU A 52 -7.35 -16.33 -16.14
N PRO A 53 -7.87 -17.56 -16.05
CA PRO A 53 -8.39 -18.30 -17.22
C PRO A 53 -9.74 -17.74 -17.70
N LEU A 54 -9.81 -16.42 -17.89
CA LEU A 54 -10.95 -15.65 -18.36
C LEU A 54 -10.50 -14.73 -19.50
N PRO A 55 -11.39 -14.37 -20.45
CA PRO A 55 -11.06 -13.39 -21.46
C PRO A 55 -10.75 -12.03 -20.82
N LEU A 56 -9.52 -11.55 -20.99
CA LEU A 56 -9.13 -10.21 -20.56
C LEU A 56 -9.67 -9.18 -21.57
N LEU A 57 -10.54 -8.28 -21.11
CA LEU A 57 -11.14 -7.24 -21.95
C LEU A 57 -10.24 -6.01 -22.06
N LYS A 58 -9.70 -5.55 -20.94
CA LYS A 58 -8.90 -4.34 -20.87
C LYS A 58 -8.02 -4.33 -19.63
N LYS A 59 -6.83 -3.76 -19.75
CA LYS A 59 -6.05 -3.25 -18.61
C LYS A 59 -6.23 -1.74 -18.55
N ASP A 60 -6.90 -1.26 -17.51
CA ASP A 60 -6.90 0.15 -17.15
C ASP A 60 -5.80 0.42 -16.12
N GLY A 61 -5.41 1.69 -15.94
CA GLY A 61 -4.20 2.05 -15.20
C GLY A 61 -4.08 1.41 -13.81
N ALA A 62 -5.20 1.07 -13.16
CA ALA A 62 -5.22 0.46 -11.84
C ALA A 62 -6.03 -0.86 -11.76
N LYS A 63 -6.58 -1.36 -12.87
CA LYS A 63 -7.44 -2.55 -12.88
C LYS A 63 -7.26 -3.38 -14.14
N ASP A 64 -7.45 -4.67 -13.98
CA ASP A 64 -7.62 -5.60 -15.10
C ASP A 64 -9.09 -6.03 -15.14
N ILE A 65 -9.72 -5.92 -16.31
CA ILE A 65 -11.15 -6.23 -16.49
C ILE A 65 -11.28 -7.52 -17.28
N TYR A 66 -11.93 -8.52 -16.69
CA TYR A 66 -12.18 -9.83 -17.28
C TYR A 66 -13.66 -10.04 -17.58
N ASP A 67 -13.95 -10.79 -18.65
CA ASP A 67 -15.29 -11.16 -19.05
C ASP A 67 -15.82 -12.36 -18.25
N LEU A 68 -17.02 -12.23 -17.67
CA LEU A 68 -17.78 -13.31 -17.04
C LEU A 68 -19.06 -13.66 -17.82
N GLY A 69 -19.23 -13.15 -19.04
CA GLY A 69 -20.44 -13.31 -19.86
C GLY A 69 -21.39 -12.14 -19.70
N GLU A 70 -22.34 -12.22 -18.76
CA GLU A 70 -23.30 -11.13 -18.46
C GLU A 70 -22.70 -10.05 -17.54
N TYR A 71 -21.56 -10.36 -16.93
CA TYR A 71 -20.88 -9.55 -15.94
C TYR A 71 -19.43 -9.28 -16.36
N ASP A 72 -18.85 -8.23 -15.78
CA ASP A 72 -17.42 -7.95 -15.82
C ASP A 72 -16.83 -8.14 -14.42
N LEU A 73 -15.63 -8.73 -14.37
CA LEU A 73 -14.81 -8.82 -13.18
C LEU A 73 -13.71 -7.77 -13.25
N ALA A 74 -13.78 -6.75 -12.40
CA ALA A 74 -12.71 -5.78 -12.24
C ALA A 74 -11.77 -6.22 -11.11
N VAL A 75 -10.52 -6.53 -11.44
CA VAL A 75 -9.45 -6.86 -10.49
C VAL A 75 -8.58 -5.62 -10.28
N TYR A 76 -8.63 -5.04 -9.08
CA TYR A 76 -7.86 -3.85 -8.75
C TYR A 76 -6.40 -4.21 -8.39
N THR A 77 -5.46 -3.67 -9.15
CA THR A 77 -4.03 -3.92 -9.02
C THR A 77 -3.34 -2.84 -8.20
N ASP A 78 -2.09 -3.10 -7.85
CA ASP A 78 -1.22 -2.19 -7.11
C ASP A 78 -0.50 -1.20 -8.05
N ARG A 79 -0.75 -1.27 -9.37
CA ARG A 79 -0.24 -0.31 -10.35
C ARG A 79 -0.70 1.10 -10.03
N ALA A 80 0.22 2.05 -10.08
CA ALA A 80 -0.05 3.47 -9.92
C ALA A 80 0.59 4.24 -11.07
N SER A 81 0.05 5.40 -11.40
CA SER A 81 0.61 6.27 -12.42
C SER A 81 0.67 7.71 -11.95
N VAL A 82 1.67 8.43 -12.45
CA VAL A 82 1.87 9.86 -12.21
C VAL A 82 2.08 10.53 -13.56
N SER A 83 1.26 11.53 -13.87
CA SER A 83 1.32 12.25 -15.15
C SER A 83 1.31 11.33 -16.38
N GLY A 84 0.51 10.26 -16.32
CA GLY A 84 0.38 9.27 -17.40
C GLY A 84 1.47 8.20 -17.45
N ILE A 85 2.49 8.25 -16.58
CA ILE A 85 3.57 7.26 -16.52
C ILE A 85 3.26 6.25 -15.40
N THR A 86 3.20 4.96 -15.75
CA THR A 86 3.03 3.86 -14.79
C THR A 86 4.33 3.65 -13.99
N LEU A 87 4.21 3.45 -12.68
CA LEU A 87 5.33 3.15 -11.79
C LEU A 87 5.66 1.65 -11.81
N ASP A 88 6.95 1.31 -11.97
CA ASP A 88 7.40 -0.08 -12.12
C ASP A 88 7.12 -0.97 -10.90
N GLY A 89 7.19 -0.43 -9.68
CA GLY A 89 7.00 -1.20 -8.44
C GLY A 89 5.56 -1.19 -7.88
N GLY A 90 4.69 -0.31 -8.39
CA GLY A 90 3.38 -0.07 -7.82
C GLY A 90 3.41 0.35 -6.34
N ILE A 91 2.26 0.23 -5.67
CA ILE A 91 2.10 0.52 -4.23
C ILE A 91 1.42 -0.70 -3.59
N PRO A 92 2.12 -1.50 -2.76
CA PRO A 92 1.56 -2.68 -2.11
C PRO A 92 0.21 -2.43 -1.45
N GLN A 93 -0.74 -3.36 -1.64
CA GLN A 93 -2.11 -3.32 -1.14
C GLN A 93 -3.00 -2.19 -1.65
N ARG A 94 -2.53 -1.27 -2.50
CA ARG A 94 -3.35 -0.19 -3.06
C ARG A 94 -4.62 -0.72 -3.72
N GLY A 95 -4.53 -1.75 -4.53
CA GLY A 95 -5.67 -2.36 -5.21
C GLY A 95 -6.73 -2.89 -4.24
N LEU A 96 -6.31 -3.49 -3.13
CA LEU A 96 -7.19 -3.96 -2.05
C LEU A 96 -7.99 -2.79 -1.43
N TYR A 97 -7.32 -1.69 -1.09
CA TYR A 97 -7.98 -0.52 -0.50
C TYR A 97 -8.87 0.20 -1.52
N LEU A 98 -8.46 0.30 -2.77
CA LEU A 98 -9.27 0.89 -3.84
C LEU A 98 -10.54 0.09 -4.09
N ALA A 99 -10.45 -1.24 -4.16
CA ALA A 99 -11.63 -2.09 -4.31
C ALA A 99 -12.61 -1.90 -3.14
N ARG A 100 -12.10 -1.87 -1.90
CA ARG A 100 -12.93 -1.62 -0.70
C ARG A 100 -13.60 -0.25 -0.72
N LEU A 101 -12.85 0.80 -1.02
CA LEU A 101 -13.36 2.17 -1.04
C LEU A 101 -14.39 2.36 -2.17
N ALA A 102 -14.10 1.84 -3.37
CA ALA A 102 -15.03 1.88 -4.48
C ALA A 102 -16.33 1.14 -4.14
N SER A 103 -16.23 -0.07 -3.57
CA SER A 103 -17.38 -0.88 -3.17
C SER A 103 -18.25 -0.17 -2.13
N TYR A 104 -17.63 0.46 -1.13
CA TYR A 104 -18.35 1.24 -0.12
C TYR A 104 -19.19 2.35 -0.76
N TRP A 105 -18.61 3.16 -1.65
CA TRP A 105 -19.32 4.26 -2.30
C TRP A 105 -20.36 3.79 -3.31
N LEU A 106 -20.07 2.73 -4.07
CA LEU A 106 -21.03 2.12 -4.99
C LEU A 106 -22.24 1.59 -4.23
N GLU A 107 -22.05 0.90 -3.10
CA GLU A 107 -23.16 0.46 -2.26
C GLU A 107 -23.93 1.65 -1.69
N LYS A 108 -23.22 2.63 -1.14
CA LYS A 108 -23.83 3.79 -0.47
C LYS A 108 -24.67 4.65 -1.41
N THR A 109 -24.26 4.78 -2.67
CA THR A 109 -24.91 5.66 -3.65
C THR A 109 -26.09 5.02 -4.39
N LYS A 110 -26.34 3.70 -4.25
CA LYS A 110 -27.50 3.01 -4.85
C LYS A 110 -28.84 3.66 -4.50
N VAL A 111 -28.93 4.30 -3.33
CA VAL A 111 -30.15 4.99 -2.86
C VAL A 111 -30.41 6.31 -3.60
N VAL A 112 -29.39 6.88 -4.25
CA VAL A 112 -29.47 8.13 -5.01
C VAL A 112 -29.56 7.83 -6.50
N VAL A 113 -28.70 6.93 -7.00
CA VAL A 113 -28.63 6.56 -8.40
C VAL A 113 -28.40 5.05 -8.54
N PRO A 114 -29.20 4.33 -9.34
CA PRO A 114 -28.91 2.94 -9.68
C PRO A 114 -27.52 2.83 -10.31
N ASN A 115 -26.76 1.81 -9.92
CA ASN A 115 -25.44 1.56 -10.49
C ASN A 115 -25.24 0.07 -10.81
N HIS A 116 -24.17 -0.21 -11.55
CA HIS A 116 -23.85 -1.51 -12.14
C HIS A 116 -23.15 -2.47 -11.15
N PHE A 117 -22.89 -2.04 -9.91
CA PHE A 117 -22.21 -2.85 -8.89
C PHE A 117 -23.05 -4.05 -8.46
N LYS A 118 -22.44 -5.24 -8.45
CA LYS A 118 -23.07 -6.46 -7.94
C LYS A 118 -22.51 -6.87 -6.59
N THR A 119 -21.21 -7.07 -6.51
CA THR A 119 -20.57 -7.45 -5.24
C THR A 119 -19.08 -7.14 -5.23
N HIS A 120 -18.56 -7.02 -4.01
CA HIS A 120 -17.13 -7.03 -3.69
C HIS A 120 -16.78 -8.43 -3.20
N LEU A 121 -15.91 -9.15 -3.93
CA LEU A 121 -15.62 -10.55 -3.62
C LEU A 121 -14.76 -10.67 -2.37
N LYS A 122 -15.27 -11.41 -1.38
CA LYS A 122 -14.59 -11.67 -0.09
C LYS A 122 -14.04 -13.08 0.02
N SER A 123 -14.43 -13.98 -0.87
CA SER A 123 -13.91 -15.33 -0.98
C SER A 123 -13.88 -15.78 -2.45
N ALA A 124 -13.14 -16.86 -2.73
CA ALA A 124 -13.11 -17.45 -4.06
C ALA A 124 -14.48 -17.99 -4.50
N ASP A 125 -15.22 -18.61 -3.56
CA ASP A 125 -16.52 -19.24 -3.83
C ASP A 125 -17.58 -18.25 -4.32
N GLU A 126 -17.49 -16.97 -3.89
CA GLU A 126 -18.43 -15.92 -4.30
C GLU A 126 -18.37 -15.64 -5.81
N LEU A 127 -17.26 -15.94 -6.50
CA LEU A 127 -17.15 -15.75 -7.95
C LEU A 127 -18.03 -16.74 -8.72
N GLN A 128 -18.21 -17.95 -8.20
CA GLN A 128 -18.86 -19.06 -8.89
C GLN A 128 -20.29 -18.74 -9.34
N GLN A 129 -21.02 -17.90 -8.58
CA GLN A 129 -22.39 -17.49 -8.91
C GLN A 129 -22.49 -16.59 -10.15
N PHE A 130 -21.37 -16.05 -10.63
CA PHE A 130 -21.30 -15.17 -11.80
C PHE A 130 -20.71 -15.86 -13.03
N LEU A 131 -20.21 -17.09 -12.89
CA LEU A 131 -19.69 -17.89 -13.98
C LEU A 131 -20.82 -18.62 -14.71
N LYS A 132 -20.57 -18.95 -15.99
CA LYS A 132 -21.47 -19.81 -16.76
C LYS A 132 -21.51 -21.22 -16.17
N GLU A 133 -22.64 -21.90 -16.34
CA GLU A 133 -22.82 -23.28 -15.88
C GLU A 133 -21.72 -24.20 -16.46
N GLY A 134 -21.14 -25.03 -15.59
CA GLY A 134 -20.04 -25.94 -15.95
C GLY A 134 -18.65 -25.29 -15.98
N VAL A 135 -18.53 -23.98 -15.79
CA VAL A 135 -17.24 -23.29 -15.62
C VAL A 135 -16.95 -23.15 -14.13
N SER A 136 -15.81 -23.67 -13.69
CA SER A 136 -15.28 -23.48 -12.33
C SER A 136 -13.96 -22.74 -12.43
N LEU A 137 -13.77 -21.72 -11.58
CA LEU A 137 -12.55 -20.94 -11.52
C LEU A 137 -12.16 -20.71 -10.06
N GLU A 138 -10.93 -21.06 -9.72
CA GLU A 138 -10.36 -20.72 -8.42
C GLU A 138 -9.73 -19.34 -8.51
N LEU A 139 -10.19 -18.41 -7.66
CA LEU A 139 -9.60 -17.09 -7.54
C LEU A 139 -8.34 -17.18 -6.68
N PRO A 140 -7.16 -16.76 -7.18
CA PRO A 140 -5.94 -16.70 -6.38
C PRO A 140 -6.11 -15.89 -5.09
N GLU A 141 -5.49 -16.34 -4.00
CA GLU A 141 -5.67 -15.76 -2.67
C GLU A 141 -5.27 -14.26 -2.61
N ASP A 142 -4.24 -13.88 -3.35
CA ASP A 142 -3.75 -12.50 -3.44
C ASP A 142 -4.73 -11.56 -4.15
N LEU A 143 -5.71 -12.11 -4.90
CA LEU A 143 -6.78 -11.37 -5.56
C LEU A 143 -8.07 -11.28 -4.73
N ILE A 144 -8.17 -12.03 -3.63
CA ILE A 144 -9.32 -11.95 -2.73
C ILE A 144 -9.40 -10.53 -2.12
N GLY A 145 -10.59 -9.93 -2.15
CA GLY A 145 -10.80 -8.56 -1.70
C GLY A 145 -10.32 -7.49 -2.67
N ARG A 146 -9.67 -7.84 -3.79
CA ARG A 146 -9.30 -6.91 -4.88
C ARG A 146 -10.33 -6.87 -6.00
N CYS A 147 -11.30 -7.78 -5.98
CA CYS A 147 -12.21 -8.02 -7.08
C CYS A 147 -13.60 -7.43 -6.85
N ILE A 148 -14.14 -6.74 -7.85
CA ILE A 148 -15.51 -6.27 -7.89
C ILE A 148 -16.19 -6.82 -9.14
N VAL A 149 -17.40 -7.35 -8.96
CA VAL A 149 -18.25 -7.80 -10.07
C VAL A 149 -19.24 -6.71 -10.42
N PHE A 150 -19.36 -6.45 -11.72
CA PHE A 150 -20.28 -5.47 -12.30
C PHE A 150 -21.19 -6.12 -13.34
N THR A 151 -22.42 -5.65 -13.48
CA THR A 151 -23.20 -5.93 -14.69
C THR A 151 -22.64 -5.14 -15.86
N LYS A 152 -22.56 -5.78 -17.02
CA LYS A 152 -22.14 -5.12 -18.25
C LYS A 152 -23.03 -3.92 -18.56
N SER A 153 -22.39 -2.84 -18.98
CA SER A 153 -23.04 -1.60 -19.41
C SER A 153 -22.32 -1.03 -20.61
N ASP A 154 -23.05 -0.32 -21.47
CA ASP A 154 -22.46 0.46 -22.55
C ASP A 154 -22.13 1.87 -22.02
N PRO A 155 -20.84 2.19 -21.78
CA PRO A 155 -20.46 3.47 -21.19
C PRO A 155 -20.62 4.61 -22.20
N LEU A 156 -21.06 5.77 -21.73
CA LEU A 156 -21.00 6.99 -22.53
C LEU A 156 -19.53 7.44 -22.67
N ASP A 157 -19.15 7.89 -23.85
CA ASP A 157 -17.82 8.47 -24.12
C ASP A 157 -17.74 9.93 -23.64
N ILE A 158 -18.07 10.14 -22.35
CA ILE A 158 -18.14 11.44 -21.68
C ILE A 158 -17.58 11.28 -20.26
N GLU A 159 -16.73 12.20 -19.84
CA GLU A 159 -16.23 12.30 -18.47
C GLU A 159 -17.08 13.28 -17.64
N PHE A 160 -17.50 12.86 -16.45
CA PHE A 160 -18.31 13.65 -15.54
C PHE A 160 -17.49 14.07 -14.33
N GLU A 161 -17.19 15.37 -14.22
CA GLU A 161 -16.44 15.95 -13.10
C GLU A 161 -17.32 16.89 -12.26
N ILE A 162 -17.18 16.82 -10.94
CA ILE A 162 -17.87 17.71 -10.00
C ILE A 162 -16.84 18.29 -9.04
N TRP A 163 -16.79 19.62 -8.96
CA TRP A 163 -15.81 20.37 -8.18
C TRP A 163 -16.47 21.01 -6.96
N GLY A 164 -16.15 20.50 -5.76
CA GLY A 164 -16.58 21.11 -4.49
C GLY A 164 -15.68 22.25 -4.02
N PHE A 165 -14.46 22.32 -4.52
CA PHE A 165 -13.44 23.33 -4.22
C PHE A 165 -12.62 23.62 -5.48
N LEU A 166 -12.07 24.84 -5.58
CA LEU A 166 -11.18 25.22 -6.67
C LEU A 166 -9.76 24.70 -6.39
N THR A 167 -9.20 23.92 -7.32
CA THR A 167 -7.85 23.36 -7.24
C THR A 167 -7.37 22.95 -8.64
N GLY A 168 -6.05 22.83 -8.86
CA GLY A 168 -5.49 22.37 -10.14
C GLY A 168 -5.77 23.29 -11.35
N PRO A 169 -5.51 22.82 -12.58
CA PRO A 169 -5.97 23.48 -13.79
C PRO A 169 -7.49 23.27 -13.92
N VAL A 170 -8.23 24.37 -13.91
CA VAL A 170 -9.69 24.43 -14.17
C VAL A 170 -9.92 24.67 -15.66
#